data_AF-A0A353ZG18-F1
#
_entry.id   AF-A0A353ZG18-F1
#
_cell.length_a   1.000
_cell.length_b   1.000
_cell.length_c   1.000
_cell.angle_alpha   90.00
_cell.angle_beta   90.00
_cell.angle_gamma   90.00
#
_symmetry.space_group_name_H-M   'P 1'
#
loop_
_entity.id
_entity.type
_entity.pdbx_description
1 polymer ?
#
loop_
_entity_poly.entity_id
_entity_poly.type
_entity_poly.pdbx_seq_one_letter_code
_entity_poly.pdbx_strand_id
1 'polypeptide(L)' 'GGNGGALWFWKFEEDKSFADVKLPGVAYDMTLHPDGLRVAVALFDKTLRIYDLGPKPEMPAAAAAPAK' A
#
# COMPACT_ATOMS: atom_id res chain seq x y z
N GLY A 1 -17.29 8.36 -6.37
CA GLY A 1 -16.03 8.36 -5.60
C GLY A 1 -16.35 8.67 -4.17
N GLY A 2 -16.23 7.70 -3.27
CA GLY A 2 -16.40 7.92 -1.84
C GLY A 2 -15.19 8.66 -1.26
N ASN A 3 -15.34 9.23 -0.06
CA ASN A 3 -14.32 10.00 0.67
C ASN A 3 -13.06 9.20 1.08
N GLY A 4 -12.77 8.07 0.44
CA GLY A 4 -11.59 7.25 0.69
C GLY A 4 -11.15 6.50 -0.56
N GLY A 5 -9.84 6.33 -0.70
CA GLY A 5 -9.22 5.46 -1.70
C GLY A 5 -8.79 4.13 -1.09
N ALA A 6 -8.59 3.14 -1.94
CA ALA A 6 -7.93 1.89 -1.58
C ALA A 6 -7.17 1.36 -2.80
N LEU A 7 -6.07 0.66 -2.56
CA LEU A 7 -5.42 -0.18 -3.58
C LEU A 7 -6.01 -1.57 -3.46
N TRP A 8 -6.54 -2.10 -4.56
CA TRP A 8 -7.10 -3.44 -4.62
C TRP A 8 -6.20 -4.31 -5.49
N PHE A 9 -5.96 -5.54 -5.05
CA PHE A 9 -5.11 -6.51 -5.75
C PHE A 9 -5.95 -7.70 -6.17
N TRP A 10 -5.85 -8.04 -7.45
CA TRP A 10 -6.56 -9.16 -8.05
C TRP A 10 -5.58 -10.12 -8.73
N LYS A 11 -5.98 -11.39 -8.79
CA LYS A 11 -5.40 -12.34 -9.73
C LYS A 11 -6.28 -12.40 -10.96
N PHE A 12 -5.70 -12.66 -12.12
CA PHE A 12 -6.44 -12.71 -13.38
C PHE A 12 -7.56 -13.76 -13.40
N GLU A 13 -7.45 -14.82 -12.58
CA GLU A 13 -8.43 -15.90 -12.51
C GLU A 13 -9.47 -15.73 -11.40
N GLU A 14 -9.31 -14.73 -10.52
CA GLU A 14 -10.19 -14.53 -9.37
C GLU A 14 -11.06 -13.27 -9.55
N ASP A 15 -12.38 -13.43 -9.43
CA ASP A 15 -13.33 -12.32 -9.52
C ASP A 15 -13.28 -11.37 -8.30
N LYS A 16 -12.60 -11.79 -7.22
CA LYS A 16 -12.50 -11.04 -5.96
C LYS A 16 -11.07 -10.58 -5.75
N SER A 17 -10.92 -9.41 -5.13
CA SER A 17 -9.62 -8.94 -4.69
C SER A 17 -9.09 -9.85 -3.58
N PHE A 18 -7.85 -10.30 -3.68
CA PHE A 18 -7.22 -11.12 -2.65
C PHE A 18 -6.55 -10.28 -1.56
N ALA A 19 -6.27 -9.00 -1.83
CA ALA A 19 -5.77 -8.05 -0.86
C ALA A 19 -6.26 -6.64 -1.18
N ASP A 20 -6.39 -5.83 -0.13
CA ASP A 20 -6.64 -4.41 -0.24
C ASP A 20 -5.80 -3.62 0.76
N VAL A 21 -5.40 -2.41 0.37
CA VAL A 21 -4.69 -1.47 1.22
C VAL A 21 -5.52 -0.20 1.28
N LYS A 22 -6.04 0.10 2.48
CA LYS A 22 -6.78 1.33 2.73
C LYS A 22 -5.85 2.53 2.61
N LEU A 23 -6.21 3.47 1.75
CA LEU A 23 -5.49 4.73 1.62
C LEU A 23 -6.03 5.76 2.63
N PRO A 24 -5.18 6.69 3.09
CA PRO A 24 -5.60 7.76 3.99
C PRO A 24 -6.44 8.84 3.30
N GLY A 25 -6.54 8.81 1.96
CA GLY A 25 -7.31 9.76 1.17
C GLY A 25 -7.66 9.23 -0.21
N VAL A 26 -8.29 10.08 -1.01
CA VAL A 26 -8.61 9.77 -2.41
C VAL A 26 -7.31 9.68 -3.21
N ALA A 27 -7.14 8.59 -3.95
CA ALA A 27 -6.08 8.44 -4.95
C ALA A 27 -6.54 9.03 -6.28
N TYR A 28 -5.66 9.79 -6.91
CA TYR A 28 -5.88 10.34 -8.25
C TYR A 28 -5.13 9.57 -9.33
N ASP A 29 -3.94 9.09 -9.00
CA ASP A 29 -3.08 8.41 -9.97
C ASP A 29 -2.18 7.39 -9.25
N MET A 30 -1.72 6.40 -10.01
CA MET A 30 -0.86 5.32 -9.53
C MET A 30 0.08 4.83 -10.63
N THR A 31 1.33 4.55 -10.25
CA THR A 31 2.30 3.92 -11.15
C THR A 31 3.10 2.81 -10.46
N LEU A 32 3.41 1.77 -11.22
CA LEU A 32 4.26 0.67 -10.80
C LEU A 32 5.71 1.01 -11.08
N HIS A 33 6.58 0.82 -10.10
CA HIS A 33 8.01 0.92 -10.31
C HIS A 33 8.49 -0.29 -11.14
N PRO A 34 9.51 -0.14 -12.01
CA PRO A 34 10.02 -1.24 -12.84
C PRO A 34 10.56 -2.46 -12.08
N ASP A 35 10.81 -2.33 -10.77
CA ASP A 35 11.16 -3.47 -9.90
C ASP A 35 10.00 -4.42 -9.62
N GLY A 36 8.76 -4.03 -9.92
CA GLY A 36 7.56 -4.82 -9.68
C GLY A 36 7.16 -4.98 -8.21
N LEU A 37 7.89 -4.34 -7.29
CA LEU A 37 7.67 -4.45 -5.85
C LEU A 37 7.18 -3.14 -5.23
N ARG A 38 7.24 -2.03 -5.96
CA ARG A 38 6.84 -0.72 -5.42
C ARG A 38 5.77 -0.07 -6.27
N VAL A 39 4.87 0.62 -5.59
CA VAL A 39 3.79 1.40 -6.20
C VAL A 39 3.82 2.82 -5.63
N ALA A 40 3.83 3.80 -6.52
CA ALA A 40 3.66 5.21 -6.13
C ALA A 40 2.20 5.62 -6.35
N VAL A 41 1.60 6.27 -5.34
CA VAL A 41 0.20 6.70 -5.35
C VAL A 41 0.13 8.18 -5.03
N ALA A 42 -0.49 8.96 -5.93
CA ALA A 42 -0.74 10.38 -5.74
C ALA A 42 -2.07 10.59 -5.02
N LEU A 43 -2.02 11.23 -3.84
CA LEU A 43 -3.18 11.44 -2.99
C LEU A 43 -3.66 12.89 -2.99
N PHE A 44 -4.93 13.08 -2.63
CA PHE A 44 -5.54 14.40 -2.47
C PHE A 44 -4.87 15.31 -1.42
N ASP A 45 -4.19 14.73 -0.44
CA ASP A 45 -3.44 15.48 0.58
C ASP A 45 -2.17 16.15 0.04
N LYS A 46 -1.97 16.15 -1.29
CA LYS A 46 -0.80 16.67 -2.01
C LYS A 46 0.49 15.92 -1.68
N THR A 47 0.36 14.69 -1.18
CA THR A 47 1.50 13.80 -0.95
C THR A 47 1.52 12.66 -1.97
N LEU A 48 2.74 12.27 -2.36
CA LEU A 48 2.99 11.03 -3.06
C LEU A 48 3.45 10.01 -2.04
N ARG A 49 2.81 8.84 -1.99
CA ARG A 49 3.20 7.75 -1.09
C ARG A 49 3.68 6.56 -1.89
N ILE A 50 4.77 5.95 -1.43
CA ILE A 50 5.31 4.72 -2.01
C ILE A 50 4.92 3.57 -1.10
N TYR A 51 4.27 2.57 -1.68
CA TYR A 51 3.90 1.33 -1.04
C TYR A 51 4.85 0.23 -1.49
N ASP A 52 5.35 -0.54 -0.54
CA ASP A 52 6.14 -1.75 -0.79
C ASP A 52 5.19 -2.96 -0.79
N LEU A 53 5.19 -3.70 -1.89
CA LEU A 53 4.42 -4.92 -2.13
C LEU A 53 5.25 -6.17 -1.85
N GLY A 54 6.52 -5.99 -1.50
CA GLY A 54 7.40 -7.07 -1.11
C GLY A 54 6.88 -7.81 0.13
N PRO A 55 7.41 -9.02 0.38
CA PRO A 55 7.11 -9.74 1.61
C PRO A 55 7.38 -8.80 2.78
N LYS A 56 6.40 -8.70 3.69
CA LYS A 56 6.58 -7.96 4.93
C LYS A 56 7.88 -8.46 5.54
N PRO A 57 8.90 -7.61 5.74
CA PRO A 57 10.11 -8.07 6.41
C PRO A 57 9.63 -8.64 7.73
N GLU A 58 10.00 -9.89 7.99
CA GLU A 58 9.84 -10.49 9.31
C GLU A 58 10.64 -9.60 10.26
N MET A 59 9.97 -8.58 10.78
CA MET A 59 10.51 -7.77 11.84
C MET A 59 10.67 -8.77 12.98
N PRO A 60 11.89 -9.08 13.44
CA PRO A 60 12.04 -9.91 14.60
C PRO A 60 11.23 -9.22 15.71
N ALA A 61 10.41 -9.98 16.41
CA ALA A 61 9.56 -9.52 17.50
C ALA A 61 10.38 -9.06 18.75
N ALA A 62 11.54 -8.42 18.56
CA ALA A 62 12.48 -8.06 19.59
C ALA A 62 13.27 -6.78 19.23
N ALA A 63 12.63 -5.63 19.39
CA ALA A 63 13.32 -4.43 19.86
C ALA A 63 12.38 -3.77 20.87
N ALA A 64 12.32 -4.42 22.03
CA ALA A 64 11.64 -3.95 23.21
C ALA A 64 12.11 -2.53 23.56
N ALA A 65 11.17 -1.75 24.11
CA ALA A 65 11.45 -0.58 24.90
C ALA A 65 12.60 -0.82 25.90
N PRO A 66 13.37 0.23 26.19
CA PRO A 66 13.75 0.47 27.57
C PRO A 66 12.98 1.68 28.08
N ALA A 67 12.21 1.43 29.14
CA ALA A 67 11.71 2.46 30.04
C ALA A 67 12.85 3.39 30.51
N LYS A 68 12.55 4.69 30.57
CA LYS A 68 12.89 5.55 31.70
C LYS A 68 11.76 6.55 31.90
#